data_AF-Q5GSI2-F1
#
_entry.id   AF-Q5GSI2-F1
#
_cell.length_a   1.000
_cell.length_b   1.000
_cell.length_c   1.000
_cell.angle_alpha   90.00
_cell.angle_beta   90.00
_cell.angle_gamma   90.00
#
_symmetry.space_group_name_H-M   'P 1'
#
loop_
_entity.id
_entity.type
_entity.pdbx_description
1 polymer ?
#
loop_
_entity_poly.entity_id
_entity_poly.type
_entity_poly.pdbx_seq_one_letter_code
_entity_poly.pdbx_strand_id
1 'polypeptide(L)'
;MGELEYIKGLLSTNTCALDWCYAGPSDKAKLIANGDNLLHLAARTRNVEVFLSIFKKSIKSDVRLLGYSEGNINPFHIAARMQILLKVIEGIFEHLNSEKAKLQYDPEKLEKFKNYVRNALSSKCALTDSTKRTPLDMVSKEDKDDIRKIAGIKESFLCNKKFHLCLYIVGTIACIATLCSSLYFLCLCSQELALASVATIASGGVACLSFKAFSEIYNSNDISTLMEDISAKCAAKIVAPGTYI
;
A
#
# COMPACT_ATOMS: atom_id res chain seq x y z
N MET A 1 29.36 7.53 18.79
CA MET A 1 28.06 8.23 18.77
C MET A 1 27.04 7.27 18.15
N GLY A 2 25.95 6.94 18.85
CA GLY A 2 24.96 5.99 18.31
C GLY A 2 24.27 6.55 17.06
N GLU A 3 23.87 5.68 16.14
CA GLU A 3 23.25 6.08 14.85
C GLU A 3 22.01 6.98 15.05
N LEU A 4 21.24 6.74 16.10
CA LEU A 4 20.08 7.55 16.47
C LEU A 4 20.47 8.97 16.94
N GLU A 5 21.54 9.10 17.72
CA GLU A 5 22.04 10.41 18.17
C GLU A 5 22.59 11.23 17.01
N TYR A 6 23.19 10.58 16.02
CA TYR A 6 23.59 11.23 14.78
C TYR A 6 22.38 11.79 14.00
N ILE A 7 21.30 11.00 13.84
CA ILE A 7 20.05 11.46 13.20
C ILE A 7 19.43 12.63 13.97
N LYS A 8 19.41 12.58 15.30
CA LYS A 8 18.92 13.70 16.15
C LYS A 8 19.77 14.95 15.98
N GLY A 9 21.09 14.80 15.88
CA GLY A 9 22.02 15.90 15.58
C GLY A 9 21.71 16.54 14.23
N LEU A 10 21.55 15.73 13.18
CA LEU A 10 21.17 16.21 11.84
C LEU A 10 19.83 16.95 11.84
N LEU A 11 18.82 16.40 12.52
CA LEU A 11 17.52 17.07 12.66
C LEU A 11 17.68 18.43 13.33
N SER A 12 18.36 18.48 14.48
CA SER A 12 18.52 19.70 15.29
C SER A 12 19.20 20.81 14.49
N THR A 13 20.28 20.48 13.78
CA THR A 13 21.05 21.44 12.97
C THR A 13 20.27 21.98 11.76
N ASN A 14 19.37 21.18 11.18
CA ASN A 14 18.70 21.51 9.91
C ASN A 14 17.20 21.83 10.06
N THR A 15 16.65 21.92 11.28
CA THR A 15 15.21 22.15 11.52
C THR A 15 14.62 23.41 10.88
N CYS A 16 15.46 24.38 10.50
CA CYS A 16 15.04 25.62 9.82
C CYS A 16 15.16 25.56 8.28
N ALA A 17 15.90 24.59 7.74
CA ALA A 17 16.12 24.41 6.31
C ALA A 17 15.20 23.31 5.77
N LEU A 18 13.94 23.64 5.47
CA LEU A 18 12.93 22.66 5.08
C LEU A 18 13.26 21.95 3.75
N ASP A 19 14.00 22.61 2.86
CA ASP A 19 14.48 22.08 1.58
C ASP A 19 15.70 21.17 1.72
N TRP A 20 16.29 21.10 2.91
CA TRP A 20 17.46 20.28 3.17
C TRP A 20 17.15 18.78 2.98
N CYS A 21 18.03 18.12 2.25
CA CYS A 21 18.05 16.67 2.09
C CYS A 21 19.44 16.13 2.45
N TYR A 22 19.48 14.95 3.03
CA TYR A 22 20.74 14.28 3.33
C TYR A 22 21.49 13.95 2.04
N ALA A 23 22.72 14.44 1.94
CA ALA A 23 23.68 14.13 0.88
C ALA A 23 25.02 13.79 1.55
N GLY A 24 25.15 12.55 2.01
CA GLY A 24 26.30 12.09 2.77
C GLY A 24 26.74 10.70 2.36
N PRO A 25 27.93 10.25 2.79
CA PRO A 25 28.43 8.96 2.40
C PRO A 25 27.55 7.85 3.03
N SER A 26 27.21 6.85 2.22
CA SER A 26 26.26 5.76 2.54
C SER A 26 26.74 4.85 3.69
N ASP A 27 28.03 4.91 4.02
CA ASP A 27 28.71 4.07 5.01
C ASP A 27 28.52 4.53 6.47
N LYS A 28 28.33 5.82 6.73
CA LYS A 28 28.25 6.39 8.10
C LYS A 28 26.90 6.25 8.78
N ALA A 29 25.84 5.91 8.03
CA ALA A 29 24.54 5.60 8.58
C ALA A 29 23.80 4.64 7.65
N LYS A 30 23.92 3.32 7.88
CA LYS A 30 23.11 2.30 7.19
C LYS A 30 21.60 2.59 7.25
N LEU A 31 21.18 3.45 8.17
CA LEU A 31 19.81 3.89 8.37
C LEU A 31 19.37 5.05 7.49
N ILE A 32 20.26 5.93 7.01
CA ILE A 32 19.89 7.17 6.26
C ILE A 32 20.19 6.96 4.77
N ALA A 33 19.19 7.20 3.93
CA ALA A 33 19.37 7.19 2.48
C ALA A 33 19.66 8.60 1.97
N ASN A 34 20.40 8.71 0.86
CA ASN A 34 20.50 9.97 0.15
C ASN A 34 19.12 10.46 -0.30
N GLY A 35 18.92 11.77 -0.25
CA GLY A 35 17.62 12.39 -0.52
C GLY A 35 16.63 12.29 0.64
N ASP A 36 17.01 11.70 1.79
CA ASP A 36 16.17 11.75 2.99
C ASP A 36 16.06 13.19 3.49
N ASN A 37 14.85 13.73 3.43
CA ASN A 37 14.54 15.02 4.03
C ASN A 37 14.24 14.92 5.54
N LEU A 38 13.93 16.05 6.16
CA LEU A 38 13.64 16.15 7.59
C LEU A 38 12.50 15.22 8.08
N LEU A 39 11.47 14.95 7.27
CA LEU A 39 10.40 14.03 7.68
C LEU A 39 10.85 12.56 7.67
N HIS A 40 11.75 12.17 6.75
CA HIS A 40 12.36 10.84 6.77
C HIS A 40 13.18 10.63 8.04
N LEU A 41 13.95 11.65 8.44
CA LEU A 41 14.74 11.60 9.68
C LEU A 41 13.85 11.58 10.93
N ALA A 42 12.83 12.44 10.98
CA ALA A 42 11.89 12.50 12.10
C ALA A 42 11.13 11.17 12.30
N ALA A 43 10.78 10.48 11.21
CA ALA A 43 10.15 9.17 11.31
C ALA A 43 11.07 8.12 11.96
N ARG A 44 12.37 8.14 11.64
CA ARG A 44 13.36 7.21 12.23
C ARG A 44 13.60 7.42 13.71
N THR A 45 13.43 8.65 14.20
CA THR A 45 13.55 8.94 15.63
C THR A 45 12.34 8.53 16.44
N ARG A 46 11.27 8.02 15.80
CA ARG A 46 9.99 7.68 16.42
C ARG A 46 9.32 8.83 17.16
N ASN A 47 9.74 10.08 16.88
CA ASN A 47 9.23 11.26 17.54
C ASN A 47 8.10 11.88 16.71
N VAL A 48 6.86 11.53 17.07
CA VAL A 48 5.64 12.02 16.42
C VAL A 48 5.54 13.54 16.48
N GLU A 49 5.89 14.17 17.61
CA GLU A 49 5.78 15.61 17.78
C GLU A 49 6.72 16.38 16.85
N VAL A 50 7.96 15.90 16.71
CA VAL A 50 8.94 16.48 15.78
C VAL A 50 8.47 16.32 14.34
N PHE A 51 7.94 15.15 13.97
CA PHE A 51 7.37 14.92 12.65
C PHE A 51 6.24 15.90 12.34
N LEU A 52 5.28 16.03 13.26
CA LEU A 52 4.13 16.93 13.11
C LEU A 52 4.56 18.39 13.06
N SER A 53 5.55 18.80 13.86
CA SER A 53 6.09 20.16 13.85
C SER A 53 6.70 20.52 12.50
N ILE A 54 7.54 19.64 11.94
CA ILE A 54 8.14 19.82 10.61
C ILE A 54 7.05 19.87 9.53
N PHE A 55 6.08 18.97 9.58
CA PHE A 55 4.98 18.91 8.61
C PHE A 55 4.12 20.19 8.64
N LYS A 56 3.79 20.68 9.85
CA LYS A 56 3.06 21.95 10.02
C LYS A 56 3.83 23.13 9.42
N LYS A 57 5.15 23.20 9.64
CA LYS A 57 6.01 24.23 9.02
C LYS A 57 6.03 24.08 7.50
N SER A 58 6.11 22.86 6.98
CA SER A 58 6.16 22.63 5.54
C SER A 58 4.86 23.07 4.84
N ILE A 59 3.69 22.85 5.45
CA ILE A 59 2.41 23.38 4.93
C ILE A 59 2.42 24.91 4.88
N LYS A 60 2.86 25.56 5.97
CA LYS A 60 2.91 27.03 6.05
C LYS A 60 3.84 27.64 5.00
N SER A 61 4.95 26.96 4.73
CA SER A 61 5.95 27.37 3.73
C SER A 61 5.70 26.82 2.32
N ASP A 62 4.59 26.10 2.11
CA ASP A 62 4.25 25.42 0.85
C ASP A 62 5.34 24.46 0.31
N VAL A 63 6.09 23.84 1.22
CA VAL A 63 7.15 22.86 0.91
C VAL A 63 6.60 21.44 1.02
N ARG A 64 6.82 20.64 -0.03
CA ARG A 64 6.33 19.26 -0.15
C ARG A 64 7.37 18.24 0.30
N LEU A 65 7.24 17.75 1.53
CA LEU A 65 8.22 16.85 2.17
C LEU A 65 7.82 15.36 2.22
N LEU A 66 6.62 14.99 1.80
CA LEU A 66 6.19 13.59 1.65
C LEU A 66 6.65 12.95 0.32
N GLY A 67 7.58 13.58 -0.40
CA GLY A 67 8.21 13.03 -1.59
C GLY A 67 9.13 11.85 -1.26
N TYR A 68 9.64 11.19 -2.30
CA TYR A 68 10.57 10.07 -2.18
C TYR A 68 12.01 10.53 -1.93
N SER A 69 12.77 9.76 -1.17
CA SER A 69 14.24 9.81 -1.21
C SER A 69 14.80 9.00 -2.39
N GLU A 70 16.12 9.01 -2.60
CA GLU A 70 16.77 8.22 -3.68
C GLU A 70 16.48 6.71 -3.55
N GLY A 71 16.17 6.26 -2.35
CA GLY A 71 15.70 4.89 -2.08
C GLY A 71 14.26 4.61 -2.51
N ASN A 72 13.56 5.55 -3.18
CA ASN A 72 12.14 5.45 -3.53
C ASN A 72 11.22 5.10 -2.34
N ILE A 73 11.62 5.59 -1.16
CA ILE A 73 10.89 5.47 0.10
C ILE A 73 10.42 6.89 0.45
N ASN A 74 9.14 7.04 0.78
CA ASN A 74 8.62 8.30 1.32
C ASN A 74 8.62 8.26 2.86
N PRO A 75 8.43 9.40 3.56
CA PRO A 75 8.45 9.43 5.03
C PRO A 75 7.43 8.51 5.70
N PHE A 76 6.27 8.26 5.08
CA PHE A 76 5.23 7.39 5.65
C PHE A 76 5.61 5.91 5.63
N HIS A 77 6.39 5.45 4.64
CA HIS A 77 6.94 4.09 4.67
C HIS A 77 7.85 3.90 5.90
N ILE A 78 8.65 4.91 6.22
CA ILE A 78 9.51 4.88 7.40
C ILE A 78 8.65 4.94 8.66
N ALA A 79 7.68 5.84 8.71
CA ALA A 79 6.76 5.95 9.85
C ALA A 79 6.00 4.63 10.12
N ALA A 80 5.62 3.89 9.07
CA ALA A 80 5.00 2.57 9.18
C ALA A 80 5.98 1.54 9.77
N ARG A 81 7.19 1.44 9.21
CA ARG A 81 8.24 0.54 9.73
C ARG A 81 8.60 0.84 11.20
N MET A 82 8.48 2.11 11.58
CA MET A 82 8.75 2.59 12.93
C MET A 82 7.54 2.55 13.86
N GLN A 83 6.39 2.06 13.38
CA GLN A 83 5.13 1.89 14.14
C GLN A 83 4.58 3.21 14.72
N ILE A 84 4.78 4.31 14.00
CA ILE A 84 4.25 5.63 14.39
C ILE A 84 3.25 6.21 13.37
N LEU A 85 2.99 5.50 12.26
CA LEU A 85 2.20 6.04 11.14
C LEU A 85 0.79 6.46 11.56
N LEU A 86 0.06 5.63 12.33
CA LEU A 86 -1.30 5.94 12.77
C LEU A 86 -1.34 7.30 13.52
N LYS A 87 -0.51 7.44 14.55
CA LYS A 87 -0.41 8.68 15.35
C LYS A 87 -0.01 9.90 14.52
N VAL A 88 0.89 9.71 13.55
CA VAL A 88 1.28 10.78 12.61
C VAL A 88 0.08 11.19 11.76
N ILE A 89 -0.69 10.25 11.21
CA ILE A 89 -1.86 10.56 10.38
C ILE A 89 -2.97 11.22 11.21
N GLU A 90 -3.23 10.74 12.43
CA GLU A 90 -4.15 11.39 13.37
C GLU A 90 -3.80 12.87 13.57
N GLY A 91 -2.55 13.16 13.96
CA GLY A 91 -2.11 14.52 14.20
C GLY A 91 -2.08 15.41 12.95
N ILE A 92 -1.82 14.84 11.77
CA ILE A 92 -1.91 15.56 10.50
C ILE A 92 -3.36 15.97 10.22
N PHE A 93 -4.31 15.03 10.29
CA PHE A 93 -5.70 15.32 9.96
C PHE A 93 -6.38 16.17 11.04
N GLU A 94 -6.01 16.03 12.31
CA GLU A 94 -6.41 16.95 13.38
C GLU A 94 -5.99 18.38 13.04
N HIS A 95 -4.72 18.58 12.66
CA HIS A 95 -4.22 19.90 12.26
C HIS A 95 -4.98 20.45 11.05
N LEU A 96 -5.08 19.68 9.97
CA LEU A 96 -5.77 20.09 8.74
C LEU A 96 -7.25 20.43 8.98
N ASN A 97 -7.94 19.69 9.85
CA ASN A 97 -9.32 19.97 10.20
C ASN A 97 -9.45 21.18 11.15
N SER A 98 -8.48 21.41 12.03
CA SER A 98 -8.44 22.62 12.88
C SER A 98 -8.21 23.90 12.06
N GLU A 99 -7.36 23.86 11.03
CA GLU A 99 -7.14 24.98 10.11
C GLU A 99 -8.41 25.33 9.33
N LYS A 100 -9.21 24.31 8.96
CA LYS A 100 -10.54 24.50 8.36
C LYS A 100 -11.49 25.27 9.30
N ALA A 101 -11.49 24.94 10.59
CA ALA A 101 -12.36 25.57 11.57
C ALA A 101 -11.98 27.04 11.83
N LYS A 102 -10.72 27.40 11.62
CA LYS A 102 -10.19 28.75 11.84
C LYS A 102 -10.36 29.68 10.63
N LEU A 103 -11.39 29.53 9.78
CA LEU A 103 -11.86 30.48 8.74
C LEU A 103 -10.82 31.15 7.77
N GLN A 104 -9.52 30.88 7.88
CA GLN A 104 -8.44 31.58 7.18
C GLN A 104 -7.84 30.77 6.03
N TYR A 105 -8.21 29.48 5.89
CA TYR A 105 -7.63 28.61 4.89
C TYR A 105 -8.55 28.46 3.68
N ASP A 106 -8.00 28.71 2.49
CA ASP A 106 -8.65 28.40 1.22
C ASP A 106 -9.04 26.92 1.18
N PRO A 107 -10.34 26.59 1.04
CA PRO A 107 -10.83 25.21 0.97
C PRO A 107 -10.14 24.40 -0.13
N GLU A 108 -9.79 25.01 -1.25
CA GLU A 108 -9.12 24.33 -2.36
C GLU A 108 -7.69 23.95 -1.97
N LYS A 109 -6.94 24.88 -1.36
CA LYS A 109 -5.60 24.62 -0.84
C LYS A 109 -5.60 23.53 0.22
N LEU A 110 -6.60 23.53 1.12
CA LEU A 110 -6.75 22.49 2.13
C LEU A 110 -6.97 21.10 1.50
N GLU A 111 -7.85 21.00 0.51
CA GLU A 111 -8.12 19.72 -0.16
C GLU A 111 -6.90 19.25 -0.97
N LYS A 112 -6.13 20.17 -1.56
CA LYS A 112 -4.84 19.86 -2.19
C LYS A 112 -3.87 19.20 -1.20
N PHE A 113 -3.77 19.70 0.04
CA PHE A 113 -2.94 19.07 1.07
C PHE A 113 -3.48 17.70 1.52
N LYS A 114 -4.79 17.56 1.69
CA LYS A 114 -5.39 16.24 2.01
C LYS A 114 -5.10 15.22 0.91
N ASN A 115 -5.26 15.61 -0.35
CA ASN A 115 -4.92 14.78 -1.49
C ASN A 115 -3.43 14.45 -1.54
N TYR A 116 -2.56 15.41 -1.21
CA TYR A 116 -1.13 15.16 -1.10
C TYR A 116 -0.78 14.08 -0.07
N VAL A 117 -1.41 14.12 1.11
CA VAL A 117 -1.25 13.10 2.16
C VAL A 117 -1.79 11.74 1.69
N ARG A 118 -2.99 11.70 1.10
CA ARG A 118 -3.58 10.45 0.56
C ARG A 118 -2.72 9.81 -0.53
N ASN A 119 -2.16 10.63 -1.41
CA ASN A 119 -1.27 10.18 -2.47
C ASN A 119 0.02 9.57 -1.90
N ALA A 120 0.60 10.18 -0.86
CA ALA A 120 1.76 9.62 -0.17
C ALA A 120 1.45 8.30 0.55
N LEU A 121 0.25 8.16 1.16
CA LEU A 121 -0.20 6.91 1.77
C LEU A 121 -0.47 5.79 0.76
N SER A 122 -0.81 6.14 -0.48
CA SER A 122 -1.12 5.19 -1.55
C SER A 122 0.08 4.92 -2.47
N SER A 123 1.18 5.64 -2.24
CA SER A 123 2.39 5.57 -3.03
C SER A 123 3.12 4.26 -2.73
N LYS A 124 3.51 3.54 -3.79
CA LYS A 124 4.22 2.26 -3.66
C LYS A 124 5.71 2.51 -3.53
N CYS A 125 6.38 1.77 -2.66
CA CYS A 125 7.84 1.69 -2.64
C CYS A 125 8.33 1.10 -3.98
N ALA A 126 9.32 1.74 -4.62
CA ALA A 126 9.83 1.28 -5.92
C ALA A 126 11.04 0.33 -5.83
N LEU A 127 11.58 0.08 -4.63
CA LEU A 127 12.67 -0.88 -4.47
C LEU A 127 12.17 -2.31 -4.67
N THR A 128 12.74 -2.96 -5.69
CA THR A 128 13.13 -4.37 -5.95
C THR A 128 12.65 -5.55 -5.10
N ASP A 129 11.83 -5.38 -4.08
CA ASP A 129 11.04 -6.47 -3.52
C ASP A 129 9.82 -6.69 -4.40
N SER A 130 9.57 -7.95 -4.73
CA SER A 130 8.44 -8.45 -5.51
C SER A 130 7.04 -8.01 -5.02
N THR A 131 6.94 -7.24 -3.92
CA THR A 131 5.69 -6.90 -3.25
C THR A 131 5.26 -5.43 -3.31
N LYS A 132 6.02 -4.51 -3.93
CA LYS A 132 5.64 -3.08 -4.18
C LYS A 132 4.65 -2.51 -3.15
N ARG A 133 5.04 -2.52 -1.87
CA ARG A 133 4.16 -2.20 -0.73
C ARG A 133 3.95 -0.70 -0.60
N THR A 134 2.74 -0.30 -0.23
CA THR A 134 2.42 1.05 0.24
C THR A 134 2.71 1.18 1.74
N PRO A 135 2.76 2.39 2.31
CA PRO A 135 2.81 2.57 3.77
C PRO A 135 1.68 1.82 4.50
N LEU A 136 0.51 1.74 3.87
CA LEU A 136 -0.67 1.05 4.40
C LEU A 136 -0.54 -0.48 4.40
N ASP A 137 0.35 -1.05 3.58
CA ASP A 137 0.62 -2.50 3.55
C ASP A 137 1.70 -2.91 4.57
N MET A 138 2.27 -1.94 5.30
CA MET A 138 3.33 -2.15 6.29
C MET A 138 2.83 -2.03 7.74
N VAL A 139 1.54 -1.79 7.95
CA VAL A 139 0.89 -1.69 9.27
C VAL A 139 -0.06 -2.86 9.51
N SER A 140 -0.56 -3.02 10.73
CA SER A 140 -1.60 -4.01 11.07
C SER A 140 -2.88 -3.73 10.28
N LYS A 141 -3.77 -4.72 10.20
CA LYS A 141 -5.05 -4.56 9.49
C LYS A 141 -5.92 -3.51 10.19
N GLU A 142 -5.90 -3.50 11.52
CA GLU A 142 -6.63 -2.58 12.37
C GLU A 142 -6.15 -1.13 12.13
N ASP A 143 -4.83 -0.89 12.21
CA ASP A 143 -4.24 0.43 11.96
C ASP A 143 -4.51 0.88 10.51
N LYS A 144 -4.47 -0.04 9.55
CA LYS A 144 -4.75 0.24 8.14
C LYS A 144 -6.17 0.78 7.95
N ASP A 145 -7.14 0.14 8.58
CA ASP A 145 -8.55 0.51 8.49
C ASP A 145 -8.81 1.86 9.18
N ASP A 146 -8.19 2.09 10.34
CA ASP A 146 -8.26 3.37 11.05
C ASP A 146 -7.60 4.51 10.25
N ILE A 147 -6.40 4.30 9.72
CA ILE A 147 -5.71 5.29 8.88
C ILE A 147 -6.56 5.64 7.64
N ARG A 148 -7.17 4.64 6.99
CA ARG A 148 -8.06 4.87 5.84
C ARG A 148 -9.27 5.69 6.22
N LYS A 149 -9.90 5.39 7.37
CA LYS A 149 -11.05 6.11 7.90
C LYS A 149 -10.70 7.58 8.19
N ILE A 150 -9.59 7.83 8.90
CA ILE A 150 -9.09 9.17 9.21
C ILE A 150 -8.80 9.96 7.93
N ALA A 151 -8.10 9.33 6.99
CA ALA A 151 -7.71 9.98 5.74
C ALA A 151 -8.86 10.13 4.73
N GLY A 152 -10.02 9.52 4.98
CA GLY A 152 -11.13 9.47 4.04
C GLY A 152 -10.78 8.71 2.76
N ILE A 153 -9.87 7.74 2.83
CA ILE A 153 -9.52 6.88 1.70
C ILE A 153 -10.64 5.84 1.59
N LYS A 154 -11.52 6.02 0.60
CA LYS A 154 -12.54 5.01 0.29
C LYS A 154 -11.85 3.70 -0.06
N GLU A 155 -12.32 2.61 0.52
CA GLU A 155 -12.04 1.30 -0.07
C GLU A 155 -12.64 1.31 -1.47
N SER A 156 -11.79 1.23 -2.48
CA SER A 156 -12.28 0.91 -3.81
C SER A 156 -12.88 -0.49 -3.70
N PHE A 157 -14.22 -0.58 -3.83
CA PHE A 157 -14.94 -1.85 -3.95
C PHE A 157 -14.33 -2.78 -5.04
N LEU A 158 -13.51 -2.22 -5.93
CA LEU A 158 -12.78 -2.84 -7.03
C LEU A 158 -11.56 -3.71 -6.66
N CYS A 159 -11.27 -3.96 -5.38
CA CYS A 159 -10.18 -4.89 -5.01
C CYS A 159 -10.53 -5.88 -3.90
N ASN A 160 -11.81 -6.14 -3.64
CA ASN A 160 -12.15 -7.31 -2.85
C ASN A 160 -12.04 -8.55 -3.74
N LYS A 161 -11.03 -9.40 -3.52
CA LYS A 161 -10.88 -10.69 -4.23
C LYS A 161 -12.22 -11.47 -4.28
N LYS A 162 -13.05 -11.35 -3.24
CA LYS A 162 -14.39 -11.98 -3.18
C LYS A 162 -15.38 -11.40 -4.19
N PHE A 163 -15.31 -10.10 -4.47
CA PHE A 163 -16.17 -9.43 -5.47
C PHE A 163 -15.75 -9.82 -6.89
N HIS A 164 -14.45 -9.85 -7.18
CA HIS A 164 -13.94 -10.36 -8.46
C HIS A 164 -14.27 -11.83 -8.67
N LEU A 165 -14.13 -12.65 -7.62
CA LEU A 165 -14.55 -14.05 -7.66
C LEU A 165 -16.05 -14.18 -7.93
N CYS A 166 -16.88 -13.34 -7.29
CA CYS A 166 -18.32 -13.32 -7.53
C CYS A 166 -18.66 -12.93 -8.98
N LEU A 167 -18.03 -11.87 -9.51
CA LEU A 167 -18.18 -11.46 -10.91
C LEU A 167 -17.74 -12.56 -11.88
N TYR A 168 -16.64 -13.25 -11.57
CA TYR A 168 -16.15 -14.36 -12.37
C TYR A 168 -17.15 -15.53 -12.38
N ILE A 169 -17.67 -15.93 -11.21
CA ILE A 169 -18.69 -16.99 -11.09
C ILE A 169 -19.94 -16.63 -11.89
N VAL A 170 -20.46 -15.41 -11.74
CA VAL A 170 -21.65 -14.95 -12.48
C VAL A 170 -21.38 -14.93 -13.98
N GLY A 171 -20.21 -14.45 -14.40
CA GLY A 171 -19.79 -14.47 -15.81
C GLY A 171 -19.71 -15.89 -16.37
N THR A 172 -19.14 -16.84 -15.63
CA THR A 172 -19.08 -18.25 -16.04
C THR A 172 -20.46 -18.86 -16.20
N ILE A 173 -21.37 -18.63 -15.25
CA ILE A 173 -22.75 -19.13 -15.32
C ILE A 173 -23.47 -18.56 -16.55
N ALA A 174 -23.34 -17.25 -16.80
CA ALA A 174 -23.93 -16.61 -17.97
C ALA A 174 -23.38 -17.19 -19.29
N CYS A 175 -22.07 -17.42 -19.36
CA CYS A 175 -21.44 -18.07 -20.53
C CYS A 175 -21.95 -19.49 -20.75
N ILE A 176 -22.08 -20.30 -19.69
CA ILE A 176 -22.61 -21.67 -19.78
C ILE A 176 -24.07 -21.64 -20.25
N ALA A 177 -24.91 -20.79 -19.66
CA ALA A 177 -26.32 -20.66 -20.06
C ALA A 177 -26.47 -20.24 -21.53
N THR A 178 -25.62 -19.31 -21.99
CA THR A 178 -25.58 -18.88 -23.39
C THR A 178 -25.17 -20.03 -24.30
N LEU A 179 -24.10 -20.77 -23.97
CA LEU A 179 -23.66 -21.94 -24.73
C LEU A 179 -24.73 -23.04 -24.79
N CYS A 180 -25.38 -23.35 -23.67
CA CYS A 180 -26.48 -24.31 -23.61
C CYS A 180 -27.66 -23.88 -24.48
N SER A 181 -27.99 -22.58 -24.46
CA SER A 181 -29.07 -22.02 -25.28
C SER A 181 -28.72 -22.10 -26.77
N SER A 182 -27.50 -21.71 -27.15
CA SER A 182 -27.02 -21.81 -28.54
C SER A 182 -26.98 -23.26 -29.04
N LEU A 183 -26.53 -24.21 -28.21
CA LEU A 183 -26.54 -25.63 -28.54
C LEU A 183 -27.96 -26.19 -28.66
N TYR A 184 -28.89 -25.73 -27.83
CA TYR A 184 -30.30 -26.10 -27.93
C TYR A 184 -30.91 -25.62 -29.25
N PHE A 185 -30.68 -24.36 -29.65
CA PHE A 185 -31.10 -23.84 -30.96
C PHE A 185 -30.43 -24.56 -32.13
N LEU A 186 -29.14 -24.90 -32.02
CA LEU A 186 -28.43 -25.69 -33.02
C LEU A 186 -29.01 -27.10 -33.16
N CYS A 187 -29.36 -27.75 -32.04
CA CYS A 187 -29.98 -29.07 -32.02
C CYS A 187 -31.37 -29.07 -32.68
N LEU A 188 -32.15 -27.99 -32.50
CA LEU A 188 -33.42 -27.80 -33.20
C LEU A 188 -33.25 -27.65 -34.72
N CYS A 189 -32.13 -27.09 -35.18
CA CYS A 189 -31.83 -26.93 -36.61
C CYS A 189 -31.17 -28.17 -37.24
N SER A 190 -30.23 -28.82 -36.56
CA SER A 190 -29.52 -30.03 -37.02
C SER A 190 -28.76 -30.73 -35.89
N GLN A 191 -29.03 -32.02 -35.69
CA GLN A 191 -28.37 -32.85 -34.67
C GLN A 191 -26.88 -33.08 -34.95
N GLU A 192 -26.48 -33.26 -36.21
CA GLU A 192 -25.07 -33.47 -36.57
C GLU A 192 -24.22 -32.21 -36.33
N LEU A 193 -24.78 -31.03 -36.61
CA LEU A 193 -24.11 -29.75 -36.37
C LEU A 193 -23.94 -29.46 -34.87
N ALA A 194 -24.94 -29.81 -34.06
CA ALA A 194 -24.87 -29.71 -32.60
C ALA A 194 -23.81 -30.64 -32.01
N LEU A 195 -23.73 -31.90 -32.48
CA LEU A 195 -22.75 -32.88 -32.01
C LEU A 195 -21.31 -32.48 -32.36
N ALA A 196 -21.07 -31.99 -33.58
CA ALA A 196 -19.76 -31.48 -34.01
C ALA A 196 -19.33 -30.23 -33.20
N SER A 197 -20.28 -29.37 -32.86
CA SER A 197 -20.03 -28.19 -32.02
C SER A 197 -19.65 -28.57 -30.59
N VAL A 198 -20.33 -29.56 -29.99
CA VAL A 198 -19.99 -30.10 -28.66
C VAL A 198 -18.58 -30.72 -28.65
N ALA A 199 -18.23 -31.52 -29.67
CA ALA A 199 -16.91 -32.13 -29.79
C ALA A 199 -15.78 -31.08 -29.91
N THR A 200 -16.04 -29.96 -30.60
CA THR A 200 -15.10 -28.85 -30.76
C THR A 200 -14.94 -28.03 -29.46
N ILE A 201 -16.02 -27.81 -28.73
CA ILE A 201 -16.00 -27.11 -27.42
C ILE A 201 -15.25 -27.97 -26.37
N ALA A 202 -15.48 -29.27 -26.36
CA ALA A 202 -14.82 -30.22 -25.46
C ALA A 202 -13.31 -30.36 -25.73
N SER A 203 -12.88 -30.29 -26.99
CA SER A 203 -11.47 -30.44 -27.37
C SER A 203 -10.65 -29.14 -27.32
N GLY A 204 -11.27 -27.95 -27.41
CA GLY A 204 -10.54 -26.68 -27.47
C GLY A 204 -10.91 -25.59 -26.44
N GLY A 205 -12.18 -25.48 -26.04
CA GLY A 205 -12.67 -24.32 -25.27
C GLY A 205 -12.61 -24.49 -23.75
N VAL A 206 -12.99 -25.65 -23.25
CA VAL A 206 -13.11 -25.91 -21.79
C VAL A 206 -11.74 -26.07 -21.13
N ALA A 207 -10.77 -26.68 -21.82
CA ALA A 207 -9.42 -26.86 -21.27
C ALA A 207 -8.67 -25.53 -21.07
N CYS A 208 -8.82 -24.58 -22.00
CA CYS A 208 -8.13 -23.28 -21.94
C CYS A 208 -8.70 -22.37 -20.84
N LEU A 209 -10.02 -22.32 -20.68
CA LEU A 209 -10.67 -21.54 -19.61
C LEU A 209 -10.46 -22.16 -18.23
N SER A 210 -10.51 -23.49 -18.12
CA SER A 210 -10.24 -24.20 -16.86
C SER A 210 -8.79 -23.99 -16.41
N PHE A 211 -7.81 -24.11 -17.31
CA PHE A 211 -6.41 -23.89 -16.98
C PHE A 211 -6.13 -22.45 -16.49
N LYS A 212 -6.77 -21.45 -17.10
CA LYS A 212 -6.63 -20.05 -16.69
C LYS A 212 -7.30 -19.78 -15.34
N ALA A 213 -8.48 -20.34 -15.10
CA ALA A 213 -9.18 -20.27 -13.81
C ALA A 213 -8.37 -20.93 -12.68
N PHE A 214 -7.81 -22.13 -12.92
CA PHE A 214 -7.00 -22.85 -11.93
C PHE A 214 -5.67 -22.15 -11.66
N SER A 215 -5.02 -21.59 -12.68
CA SER A 215 -3.78 -20.81 -12.51
C SER A 215 -4.02 -19.55 -11.66
N GLU A 216 -5.15 -18.87 -11.85
CA GLU A 216 -5.50 -17.66 -11.11
C GLU A 216 -5.91 -17.95 -9.65
N ILE A 217 -6.59 -19.08 -9.41
CA ILE A 217 -6.86 -19.60 -8.05
C ILE A 217 -5.57 -20.04 -7.35
N TYR A 218 -4.67 -20.75 -8.05
CA TYR A 218 -3.39 -21.19 -7.50
C TYR A 218 -2.50 -20.02 -7.09
N ASN A 219 -2.36 -19.00 -7.95
CA ASN A 219 -1.65 -17.77 -7.62
C ASN A 219 -2.28 -17.01 -6.44
N SER A 220 -3.60 -17.10 -6.27
CA SER A 220 -4.28 -16.47 -5.13
C SER A 220 -4.03 -17.20 -3.81
N ASN A 221 -3.94 -18.54 -3.82
CA ASN A 221 -3.63 -19.34 -2.64
C ASN A 221 -2.16 -19.21 -2.24
N ASP A 222 -1.24 -19.18 -3.20
CA ASP A 222 0.21 -19.03 -2.95
C ASP A 222 0.52 -17.71 -2.21
N ILE A 223 -0.17 -16.62 -2.58
CA ILE A 223 -0.10 -15.32 -1.89
C ILE A 223 -0.65 -15.41 -0.44
N SER A 224 -1.67 -16.24 -0.19
CA SER A 224 -2.25 -16.42 1.15
C SER A 224 -1.35 -17.24 2.07
N THR A 225 -0.77 -18.33 1.55
CA THR A 225 0.19 -19.16 2.29
C THR A 225 1.51 -18.43 2.56
N LEU A 226 1.95 -17.57 1.65
CA LEU A 226 3.12 -16.71 1.86
C LEU A 226 2.89 -15.69 3.00
N MET A 227 1.66 -15.18 3.16
CA MET A 227 1.30 -14.29 4.27
C MET A 227 1.29 -15.02 5.62
N GLU A 228 0.82 -16.27 5.65
CA GLU A 228 0.90 -17.10 6.86
C GLU A 228 2.35 -17.46 7.22
N ASP A 229 3.20 -17.77 6.24
CA ASP A 229 4.61 -18.12 6.47
C ASP A 229 5.44 -16.90 6.94
N ILE A 230 5.15 -15.70 6.43
CA ILE A 230 5.77 -14.45 6.93
C ILE A 230 5.29 -14.12 8.34
N SER A 231 3.99 -14.29 8.63
CA SER A 231 3.44 -14.12 9.98
C SER A 231 4.08 -15.09 10.97
N ALA A 232 4.22 -16.36 10.57
CA ALA A 232 4.85 -17.41 11.36
C ALA A 232 6.36 -17.21 11.54
N LYS A 233 7.10 -16.78 10.50
CA LYS A 233 8.54 -16.43 10.63
C LYS A 233 8.77 -15.20 11.48
N CYS A 234 7.90 -14.20 11.40
CA CYS A 234 7.94 -13.03 12.29
C CYS A 234 7.63 -13.42 13.74
N ALA A 235 6.69 -14.34 13.98
CA ALA A 235 6.41 -14.90 15.30
C ALA A 235 7.58 -15.76 15.84
N ALA A 236 8.19 -16.62 15.01
CA ALA A 236 9.32 -17.45 15.40
C ALA A 236 10.58 -16.64 15.76
N LYS A 237 10.75 -15.46 15.13
CA LYS A 237 11.84 -14.52 15.45
C LYS A 237 11.64 -13.79 16.78
N ILE A 238 10.43 -13.84 17.36
CA ILE A 238 10.08 -13.28 18.67
C ILE A 238 10.22 -14.33 19.79
N VAL A 239 10.18 -15.63 19.47
CA VAL A 239 10.21 -16.74 20.46
C VAL A 239 11.62 -17.29 20.72
N ALA A 240 12.67 -16.79 20.06
CA ALA A 240 14.05 -17.18 20.37
C ALA A 240 14.83 -16.12 21.18
N PRO A 241 14.65 -16.04 22.52
CA PRO A 241 15.69 -15.57 23.41
C PRO A 241 16.43 -16.77 24.01
N GLY A 242 17.73 -16.88 23.70
CA GLY A 242 18.71 -17.52 24.58
C GLY A 242 18.87 -19.03 24.49
N THR A 243 19.91 -19.45 23.76
CA THR A 243 20.86 -20.47 24.24
C THR A 243 22.22 -20.15 23.65
N TYR A 244 22.98 -19.30 24.34
CA TYR A 244 24.43 -19.38 24.34
C TYR A 244 24.80 -20.10 25.64
N ILE A 245 25.44 -21.26 25.50
CA ILE A 245 26.46 -21.72 26.45
C ILE A 245 27.77 -21.59 25.69
#